data_AF-A0A7W0F1A2-F1
#
_entry.id   AF-A0A7W0F1A2-F1
#
_cell.length_a   1.000
_cell.length_b   1.000
_cell.length_c   1.000
_cell.angle_alpha   90.00
_cell.angle_beta   90.00
_cell.angle_gamma   90.00
#
_symmetry.space_group_name_H-M   'P 1'
#
loop_
_entity.id
_entity.type
_entity.pdbx_description
1 polymer ?
#
loop_
_entity_poly.entity_id
_entity_poly.type
_entity_poly.pdbx_seq_one_letter_code
_entity_poly.pdbx_strand_id
1 'polypeptide(L)'
;MDIDEMLTHPLRGHIFETFILSEMVKSKLNRGEKPAFTFWRDSNGNEVDLLEDTGSKLIPIEIKSGRTLTHESYSHKGIKVAGWKNT
;
A
#
# COMPACT_ATOMS: atom_id res chain seq x y z
N MET A 1 22.21 -7.12 -14.75
CA MET A 1 21.52 -5.96 -14.21
C MET A 1 22.43 -5.33 -13.19
N ASP A 2 22.88 -4.12 -13.47
CA ASP A 2 23.68 -3.32 -12.53
C ASP A 2 22.76 -2.73 -11.44
N ILE A 3 23.31 -2.35 -10.28
CA ILE A 3 22.57 -1.67 -9.20
C ILE A 3 21.95 -0.38 -9.73
N ASP A 4 22.71 0.40 -10.49
CA ASP A 4 22.25 1.68 -11.06
C ASP A 4 21.14 1.48 -12.10
N GLU A 5 21.20 0.37 -12.84
CA GLU A 5 20.15 -0.04 -13.77
C GLU A 5 18.87 -0.41 -13.00
N MET A 6 18.97 -1.15 -11.89
CA MET A 6 17.83 -1.49 -11.05
C MET A 6 17.19 -0.26 -10.39
N LEU A 7 17.99 0.76 -10.04
CA LEU A 7 17.50 2.00 -9.42
C LEU A 7 16.63 2.84 -10.36
N THR A 8 16.85 2.73 -11.67
CA THR A 8 16.12 3.47 -12.70
C THR A 8 15.12 2.60 -13.48
N HIS A 9 15.13 1.28 -13.24
CA HIS A 9 14.27 0.34 -13.95
C HIS A 9 12.77 0.64 -13.69
N PRO A 10 11.91 0.64 -14.72
CA PRO A 10 10.47 0.92 -14.57
C PRO A 10 9.76 0.03 -13.55
N LEU A 11 10.18 -1.24 -13.43
CA LEU A 11 9.61 -2.20 -12.48
C LEU A 11 10.05 -2.00 -11.02
N ARG A 12 10.99 -1.10 -10.73
CA ARG A 12 11.49 -0.88 -9.36
C ARG A 12 10.37 -0.60 -8.37
N GLY A 13 9.41 0.25 -8.74
CA GLY A 13 8.25 0.59 -7.91
C GLY A 13 7.45 -0.66 -7.54
N HIS A 14 7.00 -1.41 -8.55
CA HIS A 14 6.22 -2.63 -8.37
C HIS A 14 6.96 -3.73 -7.59
N ILE A 15 8.27 -3.87 -7.80
CA ILE A 15 9.09 -4.83 -7.02
C ILE A 15 9.11 -4.41 -5.55
N PHE A 16 9.29 -3.12 -5.28
CA PHE A 16 9.28 -2.59 -3.91
C PHE A 16 7.91 -2.76 -3.24
N GLU A 17 6.82 -2.43 -3.94
CA GLU A 17 5.44 -2.63 -3.47
C GLU A 17 5.18 -4.11 -3.10
N THR A 18 5.56 -5.02 -4.00
CA THR A 18 5.43 -6.47 -3.81
C THR A 18 6.26 -6.96 -2.61
N PHE A 19 7.47 -6.43 -2.46
CA PHE A 19 8.34 -6.74 -1.33
C PHE A 19 7.71 -6.31 -0.01
N ILE A 20 7.21 -5.07 0.09
CA ILE A 20 6.55 -4.57 1.29
C ILE A 20 5.30 -5.40 1.62
N LEU A 21 4.43 -5.70 0.66
CA LEU A 21 3.29 -6.59 0.87
C LEU A 21 3.72 -7.95 1.43
N SER A 22 4.78 -8.54 0.88
CA SER A 22 5.31 -9.82 1.34
C SER A 22 5.80 -9.75 2.79
N GLU A 23 6.49 -8.67 3.19
CA GLU A 23 6.89 -8.46 4.58
C GLU A 23 5.69 -8.29 5.52
N MET A 24 4.66 -7.56 5.10
CA MET A 24 3.43 -7.37 5.88
C MET A 24 2.68 -8.68 6.10
N VAL A 25 2.53 -9.49 5.03
CA VAL A 25 1.91 -10.82 5.10
C VAL A 25 2.70 -11.74 6.03
N LYS A 26 4.03 -11.83 5.87
CA LYS A 26 4.89 -12.63 6.76
C LYS A 26 4.78 -12.18 8.21
N SER A 27 4.77 -10.88 8.46
CA SER A 27 4.64 -10.29 9.79
C SER A 27 3.33 -10.72 10.48
N LYS A 28 2.21 -10.71 9.76
CA LYS A 28 0.91 -11.22 10.25
C LYS A 28 0.97 -12.71 10.56
N LEU A 29 1.43 -13.51 9.60
CA LEU A 29 1.50 -14.97 9.74
C LEU A 29 2.42 -15.40 10.90
N ASN A 30 3.55 -14.73 11.10
CA ASN A 30 4.47 -15.02 12.20
C ASN A 30 3.87 -14.73 13.59
N ARG A 31 2.81 -13.91 13.66
CA ARG A 31 2.03 -13.69 14.90
C ARG A 31 0.80 -14.60 15.01
N GLY A 32 0.61 -15.51 14.06
CA GLY A 32 -0.60 -16.33 13.98
C GLY A 32 -1.85 -15.54 13.56
N GLU A 33 -1.68 -14.33 13.04
CA GLU A 33 -2.77 -13.50 12.53
C GLU A 33 -3.07 -13.86 11.07
N LYS A 34 -4.36 -13.85 10.69
CA LYS A 34 -4.75 -13.98 9.28
C LYS A 34 -4.49 -12.64 8.56
N PRO A 35 -3.68 -12.60 7.50
CA PRO A 35 -3.54 -11.40 6.67
C PRO A 35 -4.86 -11.10 5.96
N ALA A 36 -5.32 -9.84 6.06
CA ALA A 36 -6.56 -9.37 5.45
C ALA A 36 -6.30 -8.12 4.59
N PHE A 37 -5.32 -8.25 3.68
CA PHE A 37 -4.92 -7.20 2.74
C PHE A 37 -5.60 -7.42 1.39
N THR A 38 -6.12 -6.34 0.78
CA THR A 38 -6.75 -6.37 -0.55
C THR A 38 -6.34 -5.14 -1.36
N PHE A 39 -6.16 -5.30 -2.68
CA PHE A 39 -6.04 -4.15 -3.58
C PHE A 39 -7.40 -3.48 -3.74
N TRP A 40 -7.43 -2.13 -3.82
CA TRP A 40 -8.69 -1.40 -3.88
C TRP A 40 -8.67 -0.30 -4.94
N ARG A 41 -9.78 -0.20 -5.67
CA ARG A 41 -10.06 0.86 -6.65
C ARG A 41 -11.56 1.15 -6.68
N ASP A 42 -11.96 2.42 -6.74
CA ASP A 42 -13.37 2.78 -6.98
C ASP A 42 -13.72 2.94 -8.47
N SER A 43 -15.01 3.11 -8.76
CA SER A 43 -15.52 3.34 -10.11
C SER A 43 -15.11 4.67 -10.73
N ASN A 44 -14.60 5.62 -9.94
CA ASN A 44 -14.06 6.90 -10.42
C ASN A 44 -12.54 6.83 -10.70
N GLY A 45 -11.92 5.66 -10.52
CA GLY A 45 -10.50 5.43 -10.74
C GLY A 45 -9.59 5.95 -9.62
N ASN A 46 -10.13 6.17 -8.42
CA ASN A 46 -9.28 6.39 -7.24
C ASN A 46 -8.74 5.05 -6.74
N GLU A 47 -7.46 5.01 -6.36
CA GLU A 47 -6.75 3.78 -6.01
C GLU A 47 -6.10 3.90 -4.63
N VAL A 48 -5.98 2.75 -3.96
CA VAL A 48 -5.12 2.54 -2.79
C VAL A 48 -4.33 1.27 -3.04
N ASP A 49 -3.02 1.30 -2.79
CA ASP A 49 -2.18 0.13 -2.98
C ASP A 49 -2.69 -1.08 -2.18
N LEU A 50 -3.01 -0.90 -0.90
CA LEU A 50 -3.60 -1.94 -0.06
C LEU A 50 -4.65 -1.40 0.90
N LEU A 51 -5.66 -2.22 1.17
CA LEU A 51 -6.63 -2.03 2.23
C LEU A 51 -6.51 -3.18 3.22
N GLU A 52 -6.19 -2.89 4.47
CA GLU A 52 -6.21 -3.84 5.58
C GLU A 52 -7.55 -3.80 6.30
N ASP A 53 -8.21 -4.95 6.39
CA ASP A 53 -9.38 -5.13 7.25
C ASP A 53 -8.94 -5.65 8.64
N THR A 54 -9.08 -4.80 9.66
CA THR A 54 -8.79 -5.19 11.06
C THR A 54 -10.02 -5.73 11.79
N GLY A 55 -11.12 -6.00 11.07
CA GLY A 55 -12.43 -6.39 11.59
C GLY A 55 -13.25 -5.22 12.15
N SER A 56 -12.60 -4.20 12.70
CA SER A 56 -13.23 -2.99 13.25
C SER A 56 -13.13 -1.78 12.34
N LYS A 57 -12.15 -1.76 11.43
CA LYS A 57 -11.89 -0.67 10.50
C LYS A 57 -11.17 -1.18 9.25
N LEU A 58 -11.32 -0.40 8.18
CA LEU A 58 -10.55 -0.54 6.97
C LEU A 58 -9.43 0.51 7.00
N ILE A 59 -8.18 0.07 6.96
CA ILE A 59 -7.00 0.94 6.96
C ILE A 59 -6.41 0.95 5.55
N PRO A 60 -6.36 2.10 4.86
CA PRO A 60 -5.67 2.21 3.58
C PRO A 60 -4.18 2.36 3.84
N ILE A 61 -3.39 1.69 3.01
CA ILE A 61 -1.95 1.66 3.06
C ILE A 61 -1.44 2.06 1.68
N GLU A 62 -0.62 3.09 1.68
CA GLU A 62 0.08 3.59 0.50
C GLU A 62 1.55 3.19 0.61
N ILE A 63 2.11 2.60 -0.45
CA ILE A 63 3.48 2.10 -0.50
C ILE A 63 4.26 2.94 -1.51
N LYS A 64 5.25 3.68 -1.01
CA LYS A 64 6.11 4.52 -1.87
C LYS A 64 7.56 4.07 -1.78
N SER A 65 8.18 3.85 -2.93
CA SER A 65 9.62 3.50 -3.07
C SER A 65 10.55 4.73 -3.11
N GLY A 66 10.00 5.93 -2.97
CA GLY A 66 10.70 7.21 -3.01
C GLY A 66 11.59 7.41 -1.77
N ARG A 67 12.74 8.05 -1.97
CA ARG A 67 13.72 8.30 -0.88
C ARG A 67 13.40 9.54 -0.05
N THR A 68 12.59 10.44 -0.58
CA THR A 68 12.24 11.71 0.05
C THR A 68 10.72 11.81 0.13
N LEU A 69 10.21 12.08 1.33
CA LEU A 69 8.80 12.36 1.56
C LEU A 69 8.54 13.81 1.15
N THR A 70 7.77 14.01 0.10
CA THR A 70 7.31 15.31 -0.38
C THR A 70 5.88 15.57 0.08
N HIS A 71 5.39 16.80 -0.02
CA HIS A 71 3.97 17.07 0.27
C HIS A 71 3.04 16.25 -0.63
N GLU A 72 3.44 16.01 -1.89
CA GLU A 72 2.73 15.14 -2.83
C GLU A 72 2.70 13.67 -2.38
N SER A 73 3.67 13.25 -1.56
CA SER A 73 3.67 11.89 -1.00
C SER A 73 2.46 11.64 -0.09
N TYR A 74 1.85 12.72 0.44
CA TYR A 74 0.66 12.67 1.29
C TYR A 74 -0.62 13.12 0.57
N SER A 75 -0.53 13.62 -0.67
CA SER A 75 -1.70 14.10 -1.40
C SER A 75 -2.49 12.95 -2.01
N HIS A 76 -3.21 12.21 -1.17
CA HIS A 76 -4.27 11.31 -1.62
C HIS A 76 -5.60 12.06 -1.68
N LYS A 77 -6.32 11.91 -2.80
CA LYS A 77 -7.70 12.34 -2.92
C LYS A 77 -8.47 11.71 -1.78
N GLY A 78 -9.09 12.49 -0.89
CA GLY A 78 -9.77 11.97 0.30
C GLY A 78 -10.74 10.85 -0.06
N ILE A 79 -10.32 9.60 0.16
CA ILE A 79 -11.09 8.42 -0.23
C ILE A 79 -12.18 8.25 0.81
N LYS A 80 -13.41 8.54 0.41
CA LYS A 80 -14.61 8.25 1.20
C LYS A 80 -15.07 6.84 0.83
N VAL A 81 -14.46 5.81 1.43
CA VAL A 81 -14.98 4.44 1.33
C VAL A 81 -16.31 4.38 2.08
N ALA A 82 -17.34 3.79 1.51
CA ALA A 82 -18.62 3.60 2.21
C ALA A 82 -18.37 2.78 3.50
N GLY A 83 -18.65 3.37 4.67
CA GLY A 83 -18.32 2.82 6.00
C GLY A 83 -17.17 3.52 6.73
N TRP A 84 -16.44 4.41 6.04
CA TRP A 84 -15.41 5.24 6.66
C TRP A 84 -16.04 6.38 7.48
N LYS A 85 -16.21 6.18 8.79
CA LYS A 85 -16.42 7.28 9.73
C LYS A 85 -15.06 7.69 10.30
N ASN A 86 -14.69 8.94 10.10
CA ASN A 86 -13.57 9.56 10.83
C ASN A 86 -13.92 9.52 12.33
N THR A 87 -13.30 8.61 13.07
CA THR A 87 -13.19 8.68 14.53
C THR A 87 -11.87 9.32 14.91
#